data_AF-A0A417WK17-F1
#
_entry.id   AF-A0A417WK17-F1
#
_cell.length_a   1.000
_cell.length_b   1.000
_cell.length_c   1.000
_cell.angle_alpha   90.00
_cell.angle_beta   90.00
_cell.angle_gamma   90.00
#
_symmetry.space_group_name_H-M   'P 1'
#
loop_
_entity.id
_entity.type
_entity.pdbx_description
1 polymer ?
#
loop_
_entity_poly.entity_id
_entity_poly.type
_entity_poly.pdbx_seq_one_letter_code
_entity_poly.pdbx_strand_id
1 'polypeptide(L)'
;MLCIVLLLLVVKVVKPERQTKETEGPTAVETMETTEAAPKETESTGPVYRTTDVLNVRPEPSTSSERIGQLNAGVTVEYVRAHDADWAVILYNGQEAYVASRYLQEE
;
A
#
# COMPACT_ATOMS: atom_id res chain seq x y z
N MET A 1 -41.60 8.15 -3.91
CA MET A 1 -40.87 7.59 -5.07
C MET A 1 -39.57 8.36 -5.24
N LEU A 2 -38.50 7.94 -4.53
CA LEU A 2 -37.04 8.11 -4.83
C LEU A 2 -36.20 8.11 -3.53
N CYS A 3 -36.39 7.16 -2.59
CA CYS A 3 -35.50 6.98 -1.42
C CYS A 3 -35.58 5.61 -0.72
N ILE A 4 -36.47 4.68 -1.14
CA ILE A 4 -36.75 3.44 -0.37
C ILE A 4 -36.06 2.19 -0.97
N VAL A 5 -35.19 2.34 -1.97
CA VAL A 5 -34.42 1.20 -2.53
C VAL A 5 -33.06 1.03 -1.81
N LEU A 6 -32.80 1.80 -0.73
CA LEU A 6 -31.52 1.76 -0.03
C LEU A 6 -31.49 0.84 1.21
N LEU A 7 -32.56 0.11 1.58
CA LEU A 7 -32.63 -0.41 2.95
C LEU A 7 -32.60 -1.92 3.26
N LEU A 8 -33.13 -2.91 2.52
CA LEU A 8 -33.20 -4.25 3.15
C LEU A 8 -33.16 -5.46 2.19
N LEU A 9 -31.96 -6.03 1.99
CA LEU A 9 -31.79 -7.49 1.88
C LEU A 9 -30.64 -7.92 2.79
N VAL A 10 -31.01 -8.16 4.04
CA VAL A 10 -30.20 -8.80 5.08
C VAL A 10 -30.23 -10.32 4.86
N VAL A 11 -29.16 -11.02 5.26
CA VAL A 11 -29.14 -12.34 5.95
C VAL A 11 -28.10 -13.32 5.37
N LYS A 12 -27.07 -13.58 6.20
CA LYS A 12 -25.94 -14.54 6.11
C LYS A 12 -24.71 -13.97 5.39
N VAL A 13 -23.57 -13.72 6.03
CA VAL A 13 -22.85 -14.60 6.95
C VAL A 13 -21.91 -13.76 7.84
N VAL A 14 -22.19 -13.77 9.14
CA VAL A 14 -21.23 -13.88 10.26
C VAL A 14 -19.81 -13.36 10.00
N LYS A 15 -19.52 -12.16 10.52
CA LYS A 15 -18.18 -11.77 10.98
C LYS A 15 -18.35 -11.25 12.42
N PRO A 16 -17.80 -11.91 13.44
CA PRO A 16 -18.05 -11.58 14.84
C PRO A 16 -17.28 -10.33 15.28
N GLU A 17 -17.95 -9.49 16.07
CA GLU A 17 -17.43 -8.30 16.75
C GLU A 17 -16.62 -8.67 18.01
N ARG A 18 -15.58 -7.88 18.30
CA ARG A 18 -15.10 -7.41 19.63
C ARG A 18 -13.77 -6.66 19.45
N GLN A 19 -13.43 -5.53 20.09
CA GLN A 19 -14.12 -4.42 20.75
C GLN A 19 -13.00 -3.42 21.17
N THR A 20 -13.27 -2.11 21.08
CA THR A 20 -12.85 -1.01 22.01
C THR A 20 -11.35 -0.73 22.29
N LYS A 21 -10.94 0.56 22.16
CA LYS A 21 -10.70 1.51 23.28
C LYS A 21 -9.49 2.46 23.09
N GLU A 22 -9.66 3.68 23.60
CA GLU A 22 -8.74 4.82 23.70
C GLU A 22 -7.35 4.54 24.32
N THR A 23 -6.38 5.34 23.85
CA THR A 23 -5.21 5.97 24.52
C THR A 23 -4.47 5.25 25.66
N GLU A 24 -3.23 4.81 25.39
CA GLU A 24 -1.97 5.07 26.14
C GLU A 24 -0.87 4.12 25.60
N GLY A 25 0.35 4.63 25.35
CA GLY A 25 1.52 3.76 25.17
C GLY A 25 1.82 2.99 26.48
N PRO A 26 2.62 1.91 26.46
CA PRO A 26 3.98 1.94 25.91
C PRO A 26 4.46 0.64 25.21
N THR A 27 5.61 0.78 24.55
CA THR A 27 6.67 -0.21 24.24
C THR A 27 6.55 -1.60 24.86
N ALA A 28 6.52 -2.65 24.02
CA ALA A 28 7.47 -3.77 24.02
C ALA A 28 7.06 -4.88 23.01
N VAL A 29 7.84 -4.96 21.94
CA VAL A 29 8.29 -6.17 21.21
C VAL A 29 7.58 -7.51 21.48
N GLU A 30 6.92 -8.07 20.44
CA GLU A 30 7.15 -9.48 20.08
C GLU A 30 6.72 -9.77 18.62
N THR A 31 7.75 -9.94 17.80
CA THR A 31 7.90 -10.81 16.63
C THR A 31 6.84 -11.91 16.45
N MET A 32 6.04 -11.85 15.37
CA MET A 32 5.55 -12.96 14.51
C MET A 32 5.04 -12.27 13.22
N GLU A 33 5.34 -12.60 11.97
CA GLU A 33 5.96 -13.76 11.36
C GLU A 33 6.33 -13.34 9.93
N THR A 34 7.55 -13.67 9.51
CA THR A 34 7.97 -13.63 8.11
C THR A 34 7.12 -14.61 7.32
N THR A 35 6.31 -14.12 6.39
CA THR A 35 5.93 -14.89 5.20
C THR A 35 6.71 -14.32 4.03
N GLU A 36 7.85 -14.95 3.84
CA GLU A 36 8.65 -14.91 2.63
C GLU A 36 7.81 -15.53 1.49
N ALA A 37 7.09 -14.68 0.77
CA ALA A 37 6.51 -15.05 -0.51
C ALA A 37 7.60 -14.86 -1.57
N ALA A 38 8.09 -16.00 -2.06
CA ALA A 38 9.12 -16.13 -3.08
C ALA A 38 8.99 -15.08 -4.21
N PRO A 39 10.11 -14.49 -4.67
CA PRO A 39 10.09 -13.54 -5.77
C PRO A 39 9.64 -14.26 -7.04
N LYS A 40 8.39 -14.04 -7.42
CA LYS A 40 7.91 -14.39 -8.75
C LYS A 40 8.52 -13.37 -9.69
N GLU A 41 9.70 -13.69 -10.23
CA GLU A 41 10.36 -12.94 -11.30
C GLU A 41 9.34 -12.74 -12.42
N THR A 42 8.81 -11.52 -12.45
CA THR A 42 8.01 -11.01 -13.55
C THR A 42 9.00 -10.13 -14.28
N GLU A 43 9.32 -10.45 -15.53
CA GLU A 43 10.24 -9.66 -16.36
C GLU A 43 9.73 -8.21 -16.47
N SER A 44 10.21 -7.36 -15.57
CA SER A 44 10.07 -5.91 -15.58
C SER A 44 10.73 -5.35 -16.82
N THR A 45 9.94 -4.82 -17.75
CA THR A 45 10.46 -4.06 -18.92
C THR A 45 10.16 -2.57 -18.82
N GLY A 46 9.64 -2.11 -17.67
CA GLY A 46 9.31 -0.72 -17.41
C GLY A 46 10.54 0.16 -17.16
N PRO A 47 10.38 1.48 -17.31
CA PRO A 47 11.44 2.43 -17.02
C PRO A 47 11.86 2.36 -15.54
N VAL A 48 13.15 2.49 -15.28
CA VAL A 48 13.71 2.48 -13.93
C VAL A 48 13.75 3.90 -13.40
N TYR A 49 13.24 4.08 -12.17
CA TYR A 49 13.28 5.34 -11.46
C TYR A 49 14.06 5.18 -10.17
N ARG A 50 14.76 6.21 -9.76
CA ARG A 50 15.49 6.28 -8.50
C ARG A 50 14.72 7.12 -7.48
N THR A 51 14.64 6.63 -6.25
CA THR A 51 14.08 7.39 -5.14
C THR A 51 15.04 8.49 -4.71
N THR A 52 14.53 9.69 -4.44
CA THR A 52 15.34 10.82 -3.95
C THR A 52 15.34 10.96 -2.43
N ASP A 53 14.40 10.29 -1.74
CA ASP A 53 14.23 10.31 -0.28
C ASP A 53 13.68 8.94 0.19
N VAL A 54 13.33 8.82 1.47
CA VAL A 54 12.63 7.66 2.03
C VAL A 54 11.15 7.72 1.66
N LEU A 55 10.66 6.74 0.88
CA LEU A 55 9.26 6.66 0.44
C LEU A 55 8.54 5.52 1.16
N ASN A 56 7.28 5.75 1.50
CA ASN A 56 6.40 4.70 1.99
C ASN A 56 5.68 4.05 0.81
N VAL A 57 5.64 2.72 0.80
CA VAL A 57 4.93 1.93 -0.20
C VAL A 57 3.56 1.56 0.36
N ARG A 58 2.51 1.80 -0.43
CA ARG A 58 1.12 1.64 -0.01
C ARG A 58 0.31 0.85 -1.04
N PRO A 59 -0.75 0.14 -0.62
CA PRO A 59 -1.63 -0.59 -1.54
C PRO A 59 -2.64 0.33 -2.25
N GLU A 60 -2.86 1.53 -1.73
CA GLU A 60 -3.77 2.54 -2.30
C GLU A 60 -3.09 3.93 -2.33
N PRO A 61 -3.50 4.83 -3.24
CA PRO A 61 -2.99 6.20 -3.36
C PRO A 61 -3.56 7.12 -2.25
N SER A 62 -3.36 6.73 -1.00
CA SER A 62 -3.87 7.44 0.17
C SER A 62 -2.89 7.39 1.32
N THR A 63 -2.66 8.53 1.97
CA THR A 63 -1.83 8.59 3.17
C THR A 63 -2.45 7.89 4.37
N SER A 64 -3.77 7.69 4.36
CA SER A 64 -4.53 6.99 5.40
C SER A 64 -4.56 5.47 5.21
N SER A 65 -4.14 4.99 4.04
CA SER A 65 -3.96 3.55 3.81
C SER A 65 -2.82 3.01 4.67
N GLU A 66 -2.76 1.70 4.87
CA GLU A 66 -1.65 1.08 5.58
C GLU A 66 -0.33 1.19 4.81
N ARG A 67 0.79 0.97 5.50
CA ARG A 67 2.12 0.96 4.89
C ARG A 67 2.54 -0.49 4.74
N ILE A 68 2.68 -0.95 3.51
CA ILE A 68 3.12 -2.32 3.18
C ILE A 68 4.64 -2.43 2.96
N GLY A 69 5.32 -1.28 2.88
CA GLY A 69 6.78 -1.25 2.72
C GLY A 69 7.36 0.15 2.85
N GLN A 70 8.69 0.22 2.77
CA GLN A 70 9.45 1.46 2.74
C GLN A 70 10.64 1.30 1.80
N LEU A 71 10.90 2.32 0.99
CA LEU A 71 12.04 2.41 0.09
C LEU A 71 12.97 3.48 0.64
N ASN A 72 14.26 3.16 0.76
CA ASN A 72 15.27 4.14 1.16
C ASN A 72 15.58 5.08 0.01
N ALA A 73 16.21 6.22 0.32
CA ALA A 73 16.72 7.13 -0.69
C ALA A 73 17.80 6.45 -1.56
N GLY A 74 17.78 6.73 -2.85
CA GLY A 74 18.75 6.25 -3.83
C GLY A 74 18.51 4.83 -4.34
N VAL A 75 17.40 4.20 -3.98
CA VAL A 75 16.98 2.87 -4.45
C VAL A 75 16.30 3.01 -5.81
N THR A 76 16.59 2.08 -6.71
CA THR A 76 15.93 1.97 -8.02
C THR A 76 14.68 1.11 -7.92
N VAL A 77 13.61 1.54 -8.57
CA VAL A 77 12.33 0.83 -8.67
C VAL A 77 11.87 0.83 -10.12
N GLU A 78 11.11 -0.19 -10.50
CA GLU A 78 10.41 -0.16 -11.79
C GLU A 78 9.17 0.73 -11.66
N TYR A 79 9.12 1.76 -12.50
CA TYR A 79 7.97 2.62 -12.63
C TYR A 79 6.99 2.05 -13.64
N VAL A 80 5.71 1.99 -13.26
CA VAL A 80 4.64 1.48 -14.12
C VAL A 80 3.92 2.64 -14.81
N ARG A 81 3.42 3.61 -14.03
CA ARG A 81 2.68 4.79 -14.53
C ARG A 81 2.48 5.86 -13.46
N ALA A 82 2.11 7.06 -13.88
CA ALA A 82 1.57 8.07 -12.98
C ALA A 82 0.12 7.69 -12.60
N HIS A 83 -0.24 7.85 -11.33
CA HIS A 83 -1.64 7.75 -10.90
C HIS A 83 -2.30 9.13 -10.95
N ASP A 84 -1.69 10.10 -10.29
CA ASP A 84 -2.09 11.50 -10.27
C ASP A 84 -0.87 12.42 -10.03
N ALA A 85 -1.09 13.67 -9.59
CA ALA A 85 -0.01 14.61 -9.31
C ALA A 85 0.85 14.22 -8.10
N ASP A 86 0.28 13.50 -7.13
CA ASP A 86 0.91 13.16 -5.85
C ASP A 86 1.42 11.71 -5.80
N TRP A 87 0.84 10.81 -6.60
CA TRP A 87 1.07 9.37 -6.56
C TRP A 87 1.56 8.78 -7.89
N ALA A 88 2.52 7.87 -7.77
CA ALA A 88 3.03 7.03 -8.84
C ALA A 88 2.80 5.56 -8.51
N VAL A 89 2.60 4.75 -9.55
CA VAL A 89 2.50 3.29 -9.46
C VAL A 89 3.85 2.69 -9.81
N ILE A 90 4.36 1.85 -8.93
CA ILE A 90 5.62 1.11 -9.09
C ILE A 90 5.37 -0.39 -8.99
N LEU A 91 6.29 -1.21 -9.50
CA LEU A 91 6.30 -2.64 -9.21
C LEU A 91 7.06 -2.88 -7.89
N TYR A 92 6.36 -3.43 -6.90
CA TYR A 92 6.91 -3.79 -5.60
C TYR A 92 6.54 -5.23 -5.27
N ASN A 93 7.54 -6.09 -5.08
CA ASN A 93 7.35 -7.53 -4.84
C ASN A 93 6.43 -8.22 -5.88
N GLY A 94 6.53 -7.81 -7.14
CA GLY A 94 5.72 -8.38 -8.24
C GLY A 94 4.26 -7.90 -8.26
N GLN A 95 3.92 -6.87 -7.48
CA GLN A 95 2.59 -6.26 -7.44
C GLN A 95 2.67 -4.75 -7.65
N GLU A 96 1.62 -4.17 -8.22
CA GLU A 96 1.50 -2.70 -8.32
C GLU A 96 1.29 -2.10 -6.94
N ALA A 97 2.09 -1.10 -6.59
CA ALA A 97 1.99 -0.35 -5.35
C ALA A 97 2.16 1.15 -5.58
N TYR A 98 1.72 1.94 -4.61
CA TYR A 98 1.65 3.39 -4.69
C TYR A 98 2.73 4.04 -3.83
N VAL A 99 3.44 5.00 -4.42
CA VAL A 99 4.44 5.83 -3.76
C VAL A 99 4.28 7.29 -4.17
N ALA A 100 4.83 8.22 -3.40
CA ALA A 100 4.73 9.64 -3.70
C ALA A 100 5.58 10.02 -4.94
N SER A 101 4.94 10.55 -5.98
CA SER A 101 5.52 10.83 -7.30
C SER A 101 6.69 11.81 -7.24
N ARG A 102 6.58 12.84 -6.39
CA ARG A 102 7.56 13.91 -6.21
C ARG A 102 8.95 13.47 -5.74
N TYR A 103 9.09 12.20 -5.31
CA TYR A 103 10.34 11.63 -4.84
C TYR A 103 10.88 10.54 -5.77
N LEU A 104 10.34 10.44 -6.99
CA LEU A 104 10.86 9.59 -8.04
C LEU A 104 11.55 10.45 -9.09
N GLN A 105 12.75 10.02 -9.49
CA GLN A 105 13.50 10.63 -10.58
C GLN A 105 13.80 9.55 -11.62
N GLU A 106 13.59 9.85 -12.90
CA GLU A 106 14.03 8.99 -13.99
C GLU A 106 15.56 8.85 -13.96
N GLU A 107 16.06 7.62 -14.14
CA GLU A 107 17.50 7.34 -14.14
C GLU A 107 18.17 7.68 -15.47
#